data_AF-A0A947Q3B2-F1
#
_entry.id   AF-A0A947Q3B2-F1
#
_cell.length_a   1.000
_cell.length_b   1.000
_cell.length_c   1.000
_cell.angle_alpha   90.00
_cell.angle_beta   90.00
_cell.angle_gamma   90.00
#
_symmetry.space_group_name_H-M   'P 1'
#
loop_
_entity.id
_entity.type
_entity.pdbx_description
1 polymer ?
#
loop_
_entity_poly.entity_id
_entity_poly.type
_entity_poly.pdbx_seq_one_letter_code
_entity_poly.pdbx_strand_id
1 'polypeptide(L)'
;MTRITDELASNIPQLRRYARGLTGTQRSGDAYVKLCLETYLAEPGRLVADEDVRIQLYSLFHDVWSVVALTLPDIDEGSDPEDDPLVDGLQTLPMLKRQILLLTRLEGFSIAQTGRILGIDAEDVRRGRDEASRMLRRRLVDTQVALDARREEEAEEEALPGFALNNGHSSRNGYRAAGGAMRFF
;
A
#
# COMPACT_ATOMS: atom_id res chain seq x y z
N MET A 1 -1.61 -36.46 -4.37
CA MET A 1 -1.00 -35.23 -3.83
C MET A 1 -0.79 -34.14 -4.89
N THR A 2 -0.52 -34.46 -6.17
CA THR A 2 -0.24 -33.46 -7.22
C THR A 2 -1.37 -32.46 -7.48
N ARG A 3 -2.64 -32.92 -7.44
CA ARG A 3 -3.80 -32.08 -7.76
C ARG A 3 -3.97 -30.86 -6.84
N ILE A 4 -3.75 -31.04 -5.52
CA ILE A 4 -3.83 -29.93 -4.55
C ILE A 4 -2.68 -28.95 -4.79
N THR A 5 -1.47 -29.45 -5.07
CA THR A 5 -0.32 -28.60 -5.38
C THR A 5 -0.53 -27.76 -6.64
N ASP A 6 -1.13 -28.33 -7.68
CA ASP A 6 -1.43 -27.63 -8.94
C ASP A 6 -2.52 -26.55 -8.74
N GLU A 7 -3.54 -26.85 -7.94
CA GLU A 7 -4.58 -25.89 -7.56
C GLU A 7 -4.01 -24.77 -6.67
N LEU A 8 -3.11 -25.09 -5.74
CA LEU A 8 -2.39 -24.10 -4.93
C LEU A 8 -1.58 -23.16 -5.82
N ALA A 9 -0.75 -23.72 -6.71
CA ALA A 9 0.10 -22.94 -7.60
C ALA A 9 -0.70 -21.96 -8.46
N SER A 10 -1.90 -22.37 -8.90
CA SER A 10 -2.82 -21.53 -9.67
C SER A 10 -3.38 -20.35 -8.86
N ASN A 11 -3.44 -20.47 -7.52
CA ASN A 11 -3.96 -19.43 -6.63
C ASN A 11 -2.87 -18.48 -6.08
N ILE A 12 -1.58 -18.84 -6.17
CA ILE A 12 -0.46 -18.03 -5.65
C ILE A 12 -0.44 -16.59 -6.20
N PRO A 13 -0.63 -16.32 -7.52
CA PRO A 13 -0.59 -14.95 -8.03
C PRO A 13 -1.66 -14.04 -7.40
N GLN A 14 -2.86 -14.59 -7.16
CA GLN A 14 -3.95 -13.88 -6.50
C GLN A 14 -3.62 -13.62 -5.02
N LEU A 15 -3.07 -14.63 -4.33
CA LEU A 15 -2.66 -14.50 -2.94
C LEU A 15 -1.56 -13.45 -2.76
N ARG A 16 -0.60 -13.35 -3.69
CA ARG A 16 0.44 -12.31 -3.67
C ARG A 16 -0.15 -10.91 -3.83
N ARG A 17 -1.09 -10.74 -4.77
CA ARG A 17 -1.81 -9.48 -4.97
C ARG A 17 -2.59 -9.08 -3.71
N TYR A 18 -3.30 -10.03 -3.10
CA TYR A 18 -3.98 -9.83 -1.84
C TYR A 18 -3.03 -9.42 -0.72
N ALA A 19 -1.95 -10.18 -0.52
CA ALA A 19 -0.96 -9.94 0.52
C ALA A 19 -0.34 -8.55 0.39
N ARG A 20 0.01 -8.13 -0.84
CA ARG A 20 0.49 -6.78 -1.14
C ARG A 20 -0.54 -5.70 -0.77
N GLY A 21 -1.81 -5.89 -1.12
CA GLY A 21 -2.87 -4.97 -0.73
C GLY A 21 -3.05 -4.88 0.79
N LEU A 22 -2.78 -5.97 1.50
CA LEU A 22 -2.86 -6.03 2.96
C LEU A 22 -1.66 -5.33 3.62
N THR A 23 -0.43 -5.57 3.16
CA THR A 23 0.83 -5.06 3.71
C THR A 23 1.21 -3.66 3.24
N GLY A 24 0.72 -3.23 2.07
CA GLY A 24 1.11 -1.99 1.42
C GLY A 24 2.34 -2.13 0.50
N THR A 25 3.26 -3.04 0.80
CA THR A 25 4.50 -3.24 0.03
C THR A 25 4.52 -4.61 -0.65
N GLN A 26 5.20 -4.72 -1.79
CA GLN A 26 5.36 -6.00 -2.47
C GLN A 26 6.22 -6.95 -1.64
N ARG A 27 7.32 -6.43 -1.08
CA ARG A 27 8.31 -7.22 -0.33
C ARG A 27 7.71 -7.90 0.89
N SER A 28 6.99 -7.15 1.73
CA SER A 28 6.34 -7.73 2.91
C SER A 28 5.25 -8.71 2.48
N GLY A 29 4.43 -8.37 1.48
CA GLY A 29 3.39 -9.25 0.95
C GLY A 29 3.94 -10.61 0.51
N ASP A 30 5.02 -10.61 -0.26
CA ASP A 30 5.70 -11.82 -0.72
C ASP A 30 6.32 -12.62 0.44
N ALA A 31 6.84 -11.97 1.48
CA ALA A 31 7.37 -12.63 2.67
C ALA A 31 6.27 -13.41 3.43
N TYR A 32 5.09 -12.82 3.61
CA TYR A 32 3.96 -13.52 4.23
C TYR A 32 3.46 -14.69 3.39
N VAL A 33 3.41 -14.54 2.06
CA VAL A 33 3.05 -15.65 1.17
C VAL A 33 4.07 -16.78 1.27
N LYS A 34 5.37 -16.47 1.29
CA LYS A 34 6.42 -17.47 1.46
C LYS A 34 6.24 -18.25 2.77
N LEU A 35 6.03 -17.55 3.89
CA LEU A 35 5.86 -18.18 5.18
C LEU A 35 4.58 -19.04 5.27
N CYS A 36 3.49 -18.60 4.62
CA CYS A 36 2.28 -19.39 4.49
C CYS A 36 2.54 -20.71 3.75
N LEU A 37 3.28 -20.66 2.63
CA LEU A 37 3.65 -21.85 1.87
C LEU A 37 4.63 -22.76 2.63
N GLU A 38 5.60 -22.20 3.36
CA GLU A 38 6.50 -22.97 4.23
C GLU A 38 5.72 -23.68 5.34
N THR A 39 4.72 -23.01 5.93
CA THR A 39 3.84 -23.60 6.94
C THR A 39 3.03 -24.75 6.35
N TYR A 40 2.49 -24.60 5.14
CA TYR A 40 1.80 -25.67 4.44
C TYR A 40 2.73 -26.85 4.12
N LEU A 41 3.96 -26.61 3.68
CA LEU A 41 4.93 -27.66 3.40
C LEU A 41 5.34 -28.44 4.66
N ALA A 42 5.40 -27.77 5.81
CA ALA A 42 5.65 -28.40 7.10
C ALA A 42 4.45 -29.22 7.61
N GLU A 43 3.22 -28.73 7.39
CA GLU A 43 1.99 -29.38 7.82
C GLU A 43 0.96 -29.51 6.67
N PRO A 44 1.17 -30.42 5.69
CA PRO A 44 0.29 -30.52 4.51
C PRO A 44 -1.15 -30.92 4.87
N GLY A 45 -1.34 -31.58 6.01
CA GLY A 45 -2.66 -32.00 6.52
C GLY A 45 -3.58 -30.86 6.93
N ARG A 46 -3.12 -29.61 6.94
CA ARG A 46 -3.97 -28.43 7.18
C ARG A 46 -4.97 -28.16 6.05
N LEU A 47 -4.65 -28.60 4.83
CA LEU A 47 -5.60 -28.56 3.72
C LEU A 47 -6.35 -29.90 3.67
N VAL A 48 -7.65 -29.83 3.90
CA VAL A 48 -8.57 -30.96 3.81
C VAL A 48 -8.90 -31.21 2.34
N ALA A 49 -8.77 -32.48 1.93
CA ALA A 49 -9.18 -32.91 0.60
C ALA A 49 -10.72 -32.76 0.45
N ASP A 50 -11.18 -32.40 -0.75
CA ASP A 50 -12.58 -32.14 -1.11
C ASP A 50 -13.19 -30.81 -0.61
N GLU A 51 -12.43 -30.00 0.12
CA GLU A 51 -12.79 -28.60 0.40
C GLU A 51 -12.18 -27.63 -0.62
N ASP A 52 -12.76 -26.42 -0.69
CA ASP A 52 -12.29 -25.36 -1.60
C ASP A 52 -10.87 -24.90 -1.19
N VAL A 53 -9.87 -25.39 -1.94
CA VAL A 53 -8.44 -25.11 -1.71
C VAL A 53 -8.16 -23.62 -1.65
N ARG A 54 -8.88 -22.81 -2.42
CA ARG A 54 -8.70 -21.35 -2.43
C ARG A 54 -9.12 -20.75 -1.10
N ILE A 55 -10.26 -21.16 -0.53
CA ILE A 55 -10.70 -20.68 0.79
C ILE A 55 -9.70 -21.09 1.87
N GLN A 56 -9.32 -22.37 1.88
CA GLN A 56 -8.41 -22.92 2.88
C GLN A 56 -7.03 -22.26 2.84
N LEU A 57 -6.50 -21.95 1.64
CA LEU A 57 -5.24 -21.24 1.47
C LEU A 57 -5.29 -19.83 2.09
N TYR A 58 -6.39 -19.10 1.89
CA TYR A 58 -6.56 -17.78 2.48
C TYR A 58 -6.77 -17.86 3.99
N SER A 59 -7.52 -18.85 4.50
CA SER A 59 -7.61 -19.12 5.94
C SER A 59 -6.23 -19.37 6.56
N LEU A 60 -5.44 -20.25 5.96
CA LEU A 60 -4.07 -20.53 6.42
C LEU A 60 -3.19 -19.27 6.41
N PHE A 61 -3.30 -18.45 5.36
CA PHE A 61 -2.60 -17.17 5.30
C PHE A 61 -2.99 -16.27 6.47
N HIS A 62 -4.27 -16.18 6.82
CA HIS A 62 -4.74 -15.37 7.95
C HIS A 62 -4.28 -15.89 9.31
N ASP A 63 -4.20 -17.21 9.49
CA ASP A 63 -3.65 -17.83 10.69
C ASP A 63 -2.18 -17.46 10.87
N VAL A 64 -1.37 -17.64 9.82
CA VAL A 64 0.05 -17.29 9.81
C VAL A 64 0.24 -15.79 10.03
N TRP A 65 -0.49 -14.96 9.30
CA TRP A 65 -0.46 -13.51 9.46
C TRP A 65 -0.73 -13.08 10.89
N SER A 66 -1.77 -13.64 11.53
CA SER A 66 -2.16 -13.25 12.89
C SER A 66 -1.07 -13.58 13.92
N VAL A 67 -0.40 -14.72 13.76
CA VAL A 67 0.72 -15.12 14.63
C VAL A 67 1.93 -14.23 14.40
N VAL A 68 2.25 -13.95 13.14
CA VAL A 68 3.44 -13.18 12.75
C VAL A 68 3.29 -11.72 13.14
N ALA A 69 2.12 -11.11 12.90
CA ALA A 69 1.85 -9.73 13.28
C ALA A 69 1.97 -9.50 14.80
N LEU A 70 1.78 -10.53 15.62
CA LEU A 70 1.98 -10.48 17.07
C LEU A 70 3.43 -10.67 17.50
N THR A 71 4.26 -11.35 16.69
CA THR A 71 5.60 -11.80 17.07
C THR A 71 6.72 -11.02 16.40
N LEU A 72 6.49 -10.49 15.19
CA LEU A 72 7.45 -9.78 14.36
C LEU A 72 6.72 -8.65 13.60
N PRO A 73 6.43 -7.51 14.24
CA PRO A 73 5.72 -6.40 13.60
C PRO A 73 6.52 -5.75 12.45
N ASP A 74 7.86 -5.89 12.46
CA ASP A 74 8.76 -5.18 11.54
C ASP A 74 9.26 -6.09 10.40
N ILE A 75 8.36 -6.83 9.75
CA ILE A 75 8.71 -7.50 8.47
C ILE A 75 8.84 -6.43 7.38
N ASP A 76 10.01 -5.80 7.40
CA ASP A 76 10.61 -4.92 6.40
C ASP A 76 9.81 -3.66 6.07
N GLU A 77 10.21 -2.52 6.66
CA GLU A 77 9.73 -1.16 6.38
C GLU A 77 10.22 -0.60 5.02
N GLY A 78 10.49 -1.48 4.06
CA GLY A 78 10.88 -1.07 2.71
C GLY A 78 9.70 -0.39 2.03
N SER A 79 9.71 0.95 1.94
CA SER A 79 8.74 1.69 1.14
C SER A 79 9.04 1.44 -0.34
N ASP A 80 8.17 0.68 -1.02
CA ASP A 80 8.14 0.73 -2.48
C ASP A 80 7.56 2.11 -2.84
N PRO A 81 8.28 2.98 -3.59
CA PRO A 81 7.81 4.33 -3.94
C PRO A 81 6.76 4.26 -5.06
N GLU A 82 5.71 3.46 -4.87
CA GLU A 82 4.50 3.58 -5.66
C GLU A 82 3.56 4.52 -4.92
N ASP A 83 3.54 5.77 -5.37
CA ASP A 83 2.50 6.76 -5.04
C ASP A 83 1.16 6.31 -5.66
N ASP A 84 0.60 5.19 -5.19
CA ASP A 84 -0.75 4.75 -5.53
C ASP A 84 -1.72 5.22 -4.43
N PRO A 85 -2.54 6.26 -4.69
CA PRO A 85 -3.52 6.76 -3.75
C PRO A 85 -4.50 5.68 -3.25
N LEU A 86 -4.71 4.61 -4.03
CA LEU A 86 -5.54 3.48 -3.63
C LEU A 86 -4.86 2.63 -2.56
N VAL A 87 -3.58 2.30 -2.74
CA VAL A 87 -2.81 1.53 -1.76
C VAL A 87 -2.70 2.32 -0.46
N ASP A 88 -2.35 3.61 -0.55
CA ASP A 88 -2.34 4.51 0.60
C ASP A 88 -3.69 4.59 1.30
N GLY A 89 -4.76 4.76 0.51
CA GLY A 89 -6.13 4.78 1.01
C GLY A 89 -6.48 3.50 1.77
N LEU A 90 -6.10 2.33 1.26
CA LEU A 90 -6.27 1.05 1.92
C LEU A 90 -5.48 0.95 3.23
N GLN A 91 -4.26 1.49 3.27
CA GLN A 91 -3.41 1.50 4.47
C GLN A 91 -3.99 2.36 5.61
N THR A 92 -4.87 3.32 5.31
CA THR A 92 -5.59 4.08 6.36
C THR A 92 -6.75 3.31 7.01
N LEU A 93 -7.22 2.22 6.40
CA LEU A 93 -8.35 1.47 6.93
C LEU A 93 -7.93 0.64 8.16
N PRO A 94 -8.83 0.45 9.14
CA PRO A 94 -8.66 -0.55 10.18
C PRO A 94 -8.40 -1.93 9.58
N MET A 95 -7.49 -2.69 10.18
CA MET A 95 -6.97 -3.95 9.64
C MET A 95 -8.09 -4.91 9.18
N LEU A 96 -9.08 -5.18 10.04
CA LEU A 96 -10.20 -6.07 9.69
C LEU A 96 -11.02 -5.55 8.50
N LYS A 97 -11.25 -4.23 8.41
CA LYS A 97 -11.99 -3.62 7.30
C LYS A 97 -11.24 -3.73 5.99
N ARG A 98 -9.91 -3.56 6.04
CA ARG A 98 -9.02 -3.76 4.88
C ARG A 98 -9.11 -5.20 4.38
N GLN A 99 -8.98 -6.18 5.27
CA GLN A 99 -9.08 -7.60 4.96
C GLN A 99 -10.44 -7.93 4.30
N ILE A 100 -11.54 -7.50 4.90
CA ILE A 100 -12.89 -7.71 4.35
C ILE A 100 -13.02 -7.11 2.94
N LEU A 101 -12.56 -5.87 2.75
CA LEU A 101 -12.68 -5.17 1.48
C LEU A 101 -11.85 -5.86 0.39
N LEU A 102 -10.61 -6.25 0.69
CA LEU A 102 -9.72 -6.94 -0.24
C LEU A 102 -10.29 -8.32 -0.60
N LEU A 103 -10.70 -9.13 0.38
CA LEU A 103 -11.27 -10.46 0.11
C LEU A 103 -12.53 -10.37 -0.77
N THR A 104 -13.39 -9.38 -0.54
CA THR A 104 -14.67 -9.28 -1.27
C THR A 104 -14.56 -8.55 -2.61
N ARG A 105 -13.81 -7.44 -2.69
CA ARG A 105 -13.73 -6.60 -3.89
C ARG A 105 -12.57 -6.96 -4.81
N LEU A 106 -11.41 -7.31 -4.25
CA LEU A 106 -10.22 -7.63 -5.03
C LEU A 106 -10.20 -9.11 -5.42
N GLU A 107 -10.46 -9.99 -4.45
CA GLU A 107 -10.42 -11.44 -4.65
C GLU A 107 -11.77 -12.05 -5.03
N GLY A 108 -12.86 -11.28 -4.91
CA GLY A 108 -14.18 -11.71 -5.37
C GLY A 108 -14.82 -12.83 -4.54
N PHE A 109 -14.37 -13.03 -3.29
CA PHE A 109 -15.04 -13.95 -2.39
C PHE A 109 -16.44 -13.44 -2.03
N SER A 110 -17.40 -14.36 -1.94
CA SER A 110 -18.71 -14.04 -1.38
C SER A 110 -18.59 -13.72 0.12
N ILE A 111 -19.59 -13.01 0.65
CA ILE A 111 -19.69 -12.69 2.08
C ILE A 111 -19.52 -13.94 2.96
N ALA A 112 -20.17 -15.05 2.60
CA ALA A 112 -20.09 -16.29 3.36
C ALA A 112 -18.68 -16.91 3.31
N GLN A 113 -18.01 -16.85 2.16
CA GLN A 113 -16.62 -17.32 2.04
C GLN A 113 -15.67 -16.44 2.83
N THR A 114 -15.80 -15.11 2.75
CA THR A 114 -15.01 -14.18 3.57
C THR A 114 -15.22 -14.40 5.06
N GLY A 115 -16.45 -14.67 5.50
CA GLY A 115 -16.74 -15.02 6.89
C GLY A 115 -16.02 -16.29 7.34
N ARG A 116 -16.00 -17.33 6.48
CA ARG A 116 -15.22 -18.55 6.73
C ARG A 116 -13.71 -18.29 6.80
N ILE A 117 -13.18 -17.44 5.92
CA ILE A 117 -11.74 -17.10 5.89
C ILE A 117 -11.32 -16.36 7.17
N LEU A 118 -12.14 -15.42 7.61
CA LEU A 118 -11.81 -14.51 8.73
C LEU A 118 -12.32 -15.01 10.10
N GLY A 119 -13.13 -16.08 10.14
CA GLY A 119 -13.73 -16.59 11.37
C GLY A 119 -14.76 -15.64 12.00
N ILE A 120 -15.49 -14.88 11.17
CA ILE A 120 -16.51 -13.91 11.63
C ILE A 120 -17.86 -14.12 10.93
N ASP A 121 -18.93 -13.58 11.52
CA ASP A 121 -20.28 -13.73 10.96
C ASP A 121 -20.46 -13.01 9.62
N ALA A 122 -21.29 -13.58 8.74
CA ALA A 122 -21.59 -13.01 7.44
C ALA A 122 -22.21 -11.60 7.51
N GLU A 123 -22.96 -11.28 8.58
CA GLU A 123 -23.48 -9.95 8.80
C GLU A 123 -22.39 -8.94 9.13
N ASP A 124 -21.42 -9.32 9.97
CA ASP A 124 -20.27 -8.47 10.29
C ASP A 124 -19.39 -8.24 9.06
N VAL A 125 -19.23 -9.25 8.20
CA VAL A 125 -18.58 -9.08 6.89
C VAL A 125 -19.34 -8.08 6.02
N ARG A 126 -20.67 -8.20 5.90
CA ARG A 126 -21.48 -7.24 5.11
C ARG A 126 -21.31 -5.81 5.63
N ARG A 127 -21.50 -5.63 6.93
CA ARG A 127 -21.39 -4.33 7.60
C ARG A 127 -19.98 -3.75 7.43
N GLY A 128 -18.97 -4.56 7.71
CA GLY A 128 -17.56 -4.20 7.58
C GLY A 128 -17.18 -3.80 6.16
N ARG A 129 -17.66 -4.53 5.15
CA ARG A 129 -17.43 -4.21 3.72
C ARG A 129 -18.03 -2.87 3.33
N ASP A 130 -19.27 -2.61 3.74
CA ASP A 130 -19.99 -1.40 3.37
C ASP A 130 -19.39 -0.17 4.08
N GLU A 131 -18.94 -0.33 5.34
CA GLU A 131 -18.17 0.68 6.06
C GLU A 131 -16.80 0.94 5.43
N ALA A 132 -16.04 -0.12 5.14
CA ALA A 132 -14.72 -0.02 4.49
C ALA A 132 -14.81 0.69 3.15
N SER A 133 -15.82 0.36 2.35
CA SER A 133 -16.06 1.00 1.05
C SER A 133 -16.33 2.50 1.18
N ARG A 134 -17.11 2.91 2.18
CA ARG A 134 -17.37 4.34 2.46
C ARG A 134 -16.12 5.07 2.91
N MET A 135 -15.35 4.47 3.82
CA MET A 135 -14.09 5.04 4.33
C MET A 135 -13.08 5.24 3.20
N LEU A 136 -12.85 4.22 2.37
CA LEU A 136 -11.91 4.30 1.27
C LEU A 136 -12.33 5.34 0.24
N ARG A 137 -13.62 5.37 -0.16
CA ARG A 137 -14.12 6.38 -1.10
C ARG A 137 -13.91 7.80 -0.59
N ARG A 138 -14.24 8.05 0.69
CA ARG A 138 -14.01 9.37 1.30
C ARG A 138 -12.54 9.75 1.25
N ARG A 139 -11.65 8.81 1.63
CA ARG A 139 -10.21 9.03 1.61
C ARG A 139 -9.69 9.36 0.21
N LEU A 140 -10.15 8.64 -0.82
CA LEU A 140 -9.73 8.89 -2.20
C LEU A 140 -10.18 10.26 -2.71
N VAL A 141 -11.40 10.69 -2.36
CA VAL A 141 -11.88 12.04 -2.69
C VAL A 141 -11.05 13.11 -1.99
N ASP A 142 -10.80 12.95 -0.68
CA ASP A 142 -9.99 13.90 0.10
C ASP A 142 -8.56 14.02 -0.47
N THR A 143 -7.94 12.88 -0.83
CA THR A 143 -6.61 12.86 -1.47
C THR A 143 -6.63 13.55 -2.84
N GLN A 144 -7.65 13.28 -3.67
CA GLN A 144 -7.76 13.89 -4.99
C GLN A 144 -7.89 15.41 -4.90
N VAL A 145 -8.75 15.93 -4.01
CA VAL A 145 -8.91 17.37 -3.77
C VAL A 145 -7.59 18.01 -3.33
N ALA A 146 -6.84 17.36 -2.45
CA ALA A 146 -5.54 17.86 -2.01
C ALA A 146 -4.49 17.88 -3.13
N LEU A 147 -4.49 16.88 -4.02
CA LEU A 147 -3.59 16.85 -5.18
C LEU A 147 -3.94 17.93 -6.21
N ASP A 148 -5.22 18.18 -6.43
CA ASP A 148 -5.66 19.22 -7.37
C ASP A 148 -5.33 20.62 -6.85
N ALA A 149 -5.52 20.89 -5.54
CA ALA A 149 -5.10 22.14 -4.92
C ALA A 149 -3.58 22.40 -5.02
N ARG A 150 -2.75 21.35 -4.79
CA ARG A 150 -1.29 21.47 -4.95
C ARG A 150 -0.87 21.81 -6.38
N ARG A 151 -1.55 21.21 -7.37
CA ARG A 151 -1.29 21.49 -8.79
C ARG A 151 -1.67 22.92 -9.18
N GLU A 152 -2.74 23.45 -8.60
CA GLU A 152 -3.15 24.85 -8.80
C GLU A 152 -2.13 25.82 -8.21
N GLU A 153 -1.64 25.58 -6.99
CA GLU A 153 -0.59 26.39 -6.35
C GLU A 153 0.74 26.36 -7.14
N GLU A 154 1.18 25.17 -7.58
CA GLU A 154 2.38 25.01 -8.41
C GLU A 154 2.25 25.73 -9.77
N ALA A 155 1.07 25.68 -10.39
CA ALA A 155 0.80 26.36 -11.65
C ALA A 155 0.78 27.89 -11.50
N GLU A 156 0.28 28.42 -10.38
CA GLU A 156 0.34 29.86 -10.08
C GLU A 156 1.78 30.34 -9.83
N GLU A 157 2.60 29.54 -9.14
CA GLU A 157 4.02 29.85 -8.91
C GLU A 157 4.84 29.80 -10.21
N GLU A 158 4.57 28.84 -11.10
CA GLU A 158 5.20 28.76 -12.43
C GLU A 158 4.71 29.86 -13.40
N ALA A 159 3.47 30.31 -13.25
CA ALA A 159 2.87 31.36 -14.09
C ALA A 159 3.35 32.79 -13.75
N LEU A 160 4.11 32.99 -12.68
CA LEU A 160 4.75 34.28 -12.39
C LEU A 160 5.91 34.48 -13.38
N PRO A 161 5.80 35.40 -14.37
CA PRO A 161 6.89 35.66 -15.28
C PRO A 161 8.05 36.20 -14.45
N GLY A 162 9.22 35.59 -14.60
CA GLY A 162 10.43 35.98 -13.88
C GLY A 162 10.55 37.49 -13.87
N PHE A 163 10.48 38.09 -12.68
CA PHE A 163 10.88 39.47 -12.44
C PHE A 163 12.39 39.54 -12.70
N ALA A 164 12.78 39.51 -13.97
CA ALA A 164 14.06 39.98 -14.44
C ALA A 164 14.06 41.47 -14.13
N LEU A 165 14.59 41.84 -12.97
CA LEU A 165 14.93 43.21 -12.62
C LEU A 165 15.88 43.71 -13.70
N ASN A 166 15.28 44.36 -14.70
CA ASN A 166 15.95 45.18 -15.69
C ASN A 166 16.52 46.40 -14.95
N ASN A 167 17.67 46.22 -14.31
CA ASN A 167 18.49 47.32 -13.80
C ASN A 167 19.24 47.96 -14.97
N GLY A 168 18.47 48.56 -15.87
CA GLY A 168 18.96 49.50 -16.86
C GLY A 168 19.22 50.86 -16.21
N HIS A 169 20.37 51.03 -15.56
CA HIS A 169 20.94 52.35 -15.32
C HIS A 169 22.40 52.42 -15.78
N SER A 170 22.54 52.97 -16.99
CA SER A 170 23.78 53.52 -17.52
C SER A 170 24.04 54.89 -16.88
N SER A 171 25.16 55.06 -16.16
CA SER A 171 26.11 56.15 -16.42
C SER A 171 27.12 56.39 -15.30
N ARG A 172 28.36 56.62 -15.76
CA ARG A 172 29.38 57.56 -15.26
C ARG A 172 30.37 57.10 -14.17
N ASN A 173 31.58 56.90 -14.70
CA ASN A 173 32.75 57.73 -14.40
C ASN A 173 33.55 57.40 -13.12
N GLY A 174 34.60 56.62 -13.34
CA GLY A 174 35.97 56.99 -12.99
C GLY A 174 36.27 57.22 -11.51
N TYR A 175 36.86 56.21 -10.87
CA TYR A 175 38.01 56.45 -9.99
C TYR A 175 39.10 55.40 -10.20
N ARG A 176 40.29 55.97 -10.21
CA ARG A 176 41.59 55.46 -10.62
C ARG A 176 42.17 54.57 -9.52
N ALA A 177 42.78 53.47 -9.93
CA ALA A 177 43.56 52.59 -9.07
C ALA A 177 44.73 53.33 -8.40
N ALA A 178 44.74 53.29 -7.08
CA ALA A 178 45.88 53.35 -6.18
C ALA A 178 45.35 52.72 -4.88
N GLY A 179 45.89 51.68 -4.26
CA GLY A 179 47.24 51.16 -4.22
C GLY A 179 47.45 50.73 -2.76
N GLY A 180 47.93 49.52 -2.53
CA GLY A 180 48.52 49.13 -1.23
C GLY A 180 47.68 48.22 -0.34
N ALA A 181 48.25 47.03 -0.10
CA ALA A 181 48.38 46.28 1.17
C ALA A 181 47.16 46.20 2.11
N MET A 182 46.81 45.06 2.71
CA MET A 182 47.70 44.14 3.42
C MET A 182 46.87 42.90 3.82
N ARG A 183 47.44 41.70 3.62
CA ARG A 183 47.05 40.49 4.35
C ARG A 183 47.22 40.74 5.85
N PHE A 184 46.33 40.21 6.70
CA PHE A 184 46.70 39.44 7.90
C PHE A 184 45.46 38.81 8.55
N PHE A 185 45.59 37.49 8.76
CA PHE A 185 44.79 36.53 9.55
C PHE A 185 43.29 36.39 9.31
#